data_AF-A0A9E5UWJ8-F1
#
_entry.id   AF-A0A9E5UWJ8-F1
#
_cell.length_a   1.000
_cell.length_b   1.000
_cell.length_c   1.000
_cell.angle_alpha   90.00
_cell.angle_beta   90.00
_cell.angle_gamma   90.00
#
_symmetry.space_group_name_H-M   'P 1'
#
loop_
_entity.id
_entity.type
_entity.pdbx_description
1 polymer ?
#
loop_
_entity_poly.entity_id
_entity_poly.type
_entity_poly.pdbx_seq_one_letter_code
_entity_poly.pdbx_strand_id
1 'polypeptide(L)'
;MSLRQKAVKGVVWTAIGNWGSQLISFAVFFLLARLLGPEAFGLVALASVFFAFMQVFLDQGFGQALVQRQNLEPEHLDTAFWTNLGIGILLSLVTIVAADQIAEIFKEPRLVAIVRLMSLNF
;
A
#
# COMPACT_ATOMS: atom_id res chain seq x y z
N MET A 1 4.56 -31.07 19.37
CA MET A 1 4.49 -29.61 19.66
C MET A 1 3.10 -29.28 20.18
N SER A 2 3.00 -28.64 21.34
CA SER A 2 1.70 -28.22 21.88
C SER A 2 1.12 -27.04 21.08
N LEU A 3 -0.21 -26.86 21.11
CA LEU A 3 -0.91 -25.73 20.48
C LEU A 3 -0.29 -24.38 20.87
N ARG A 4 0.09 -24.23 22.14
CA ARG A 4 0.79 -23.04 22.67
C ARG A 4 2.10 -22.76 21.95
N GLN A 5 2.92 -23.78 21.69
CA GLN A 5 4.20 -23.62 20.98
C GLN A 5 4.00 -23.21 19.52
N LYS A 6 2.99 -23.78 18.84
CA LYS A 6 2.65 -23.39 17.45
C LYS A 6 2.15 -21.95 17.37
N ALA A 7 1.28 -21.54 18.31
CA ALA A 7 0.78 -20.17 18.38
C ALA A 7 1.90 -19.16 18.63
N VAL A 8 2.78 -19.41 19.61
CA VAL A 8 3.93 -18.53 19.89
C VAL A 8 4.85 -18.41 18.68
N LYS A 9 5.15 -19.52 18.00
CA LYS A 9 5.98 -19.49 16.78
C LYS A 9 5.34 -18.66 15.67
N GLY A 10 4.02 -18.77 15.47
CA GLY A 10 3.27 -17.98 14.49
C GLY A 10 3.31 -16.48 14.82
N VAL A 11 3.06 -16.11 16.07
CA VAL A 11 3.14 -14.71 16.53
C VAL A 11 4.54 -14.15 16.33
N VAL A 12 5.59 -14.89 16.70
CA VAL A 12 6.98 -14.46 16.50
C VAL A 12 7.29 -14.28 15.01
N TRP A 13 6.81 -15.18 14.15
CA TRP A 13 6.98 -15.06 12.69
C TRP A 13 6.33 -13.80 12.13
N THR A 14 5.07 -13.55 12.47
CA THR A 14 4.35 -12.34 12.06
C THR A 14 5.00 -11.08 12.65
N ALA A 15 5.43 -11.12 13.90
CA ALA A 15 6.11 -9.99 14.53
C ALA A 15 7.43 -9.67 13.83
N ILE A 16 8.27 -10.66 13.54
CA ILE A 16 9.54 -10.46 12.81
C ILE A 16 9.26 -9.91 11.41
N GLY A 17 8.28 -10.47 10.70
CA GLY A 17 7.91 -9.97 9.36
C GLY A 17 7.48 -8.51 9.38
N ASN A 18 6.53 -8.17 10.26
CA ASN A 18 5.95 -6.83 10.33
C ASN A 18 6.96 -5.80 10.86
N TRP A 19 7.61 -6.07 11.99
CA TRP A 19 8.59 -5.16 12.58
C TRP A 19 9.86 -5.06 11.74
N GLY A 20 10.31 -6.17 11.13
CA GLY A 20 11.43 -6.16 10.20
C GLY A 20 11.15 -5.26 9.00
N SER A 21 9.98 -5.43 8.36
CA SER A 21 9.56 -4.56 7.25
C SER A 21 9.46 -3.09 7.68
N GLN A 22 8.90 -2.82 8.87
CA GLN A 22 8.75 -1.46 9.39
C GLN A 22 10.10 -0.80 9.66
N LEU A 23 11.06 -1.51 10.26
CA LEU A 23 12.42 -1.00 10.51
C LEU A 23 13.16 -0.72 9.21
N ILE A 24 13.04 -1.61 8.22
CA ILE A 24 13.63 -1.40 6.90
C ILE A 24 13.00 -0.17 6.23
N SER A 25 11.68 -0.06 6.25
CA SER A 25 10.95 1.08 5.68
C SER A 25 11.36 2.40 6.35
N PHE A 26 11.52 2.40 7.68
CA PHE A 26 11.99 3.56 8.42
C PHE A 26 13.43 3.95 8.06
N ALA A 27 14.33 2.97 7.91
CA ALA A 27 15.70 3.23 7.47
C ALA A 27 15.74 3.81 6.04
N VAL A 28 14.97 3.22 5.12
CA VAL A 28 14.83 3.72 3.74
C VAL A 28 14.26 5.13 3.73
N PHE A 29 13.24 5.41 4.54
CA PHE A 29 12.66 6.74 4.69
C PHE A 29 13.74 7.78 5.07
N PHE A 30 14.54 7.50 6.10
CA PHE A 30 15.60 8.43 6.53
C PHE A 30 16.69 8.63 5.47
N LEU A 31 17.09 7.54 4.79
CA LEU A 31 18.06 7.60 3.70
C LEU A 31 17.55 8.45 2.53
N LEU A 32 16.30 8.23 2.10
CA LEU A 32 15.69 8.98 1.01
C LEU A 32 15.50 10.46 1.38
N ALA A 33 15.08 10.77 2.61
CA ALA A 33 14.97 12.15 3.08
C ALA A 33 16.31 12.90 3.01
N ARG A 34 17.43 12.20 3.32
CA ARG A 34 18.78 12.76 3.20
C ARG A 34 19.26 12.87 1.75
N LEU A 35 18.95 11.88 0.91
CA LEU A 35 19.44 11.80 -0.48
C LEU A 35 18.69 12.75 -1.43
N LEU A 36 17.36 12.82 -1.32
CA LEU A 36 16.53 13.67 -2.19
C LEU A 36 16.45 15.13 -1.69
N GLY A 37 16.78 15.36 -0.43
CA GLY A 37 16.58 16.65 0.23
C GLY A 37 15.12 16.89 0.66
N PRO A 38 14.89 17.86 1.57
CA PRO A 38 13.61 18.05 2.24
C PRO A 38 12.48 18.47 1.28
N GLU A 39 12.80 19.18 0.20
CA GLU A 39 11.80 19.67 -0.75
C GLU A 39 11.16 18.53 -1.56
N ALA A 40 11.98 17.73 -2.27
CA ALA A 40 11.49 16.61 -3.07
C ALA A 40 10.83 15.53 -2.19
N PHE A 41 11.39 15.29 -1.00
CA PHE A 41 10.81 14.36 -0.05
C PHE A 41 9.45 14.85 0.51
N GLY A 42 9.32 16.16 0.72
CA GLY A 42 8.06 16.81 1.10
C GLY A 42 6.94 16.60 0.08
N LEU A 43 7.25 16.67 -1.22
CA LEU A 43 6.28 16.40 -2.28
C LEU A 43 5.73 14.97 -2.21
N VAL A 44 6.61 13.98 -2.05
CA VAL A 44 6.20 12.58 -1.92
C VAL A 44 5.40 12.37 -0.64
N ALA A 45 5.76 13.04 0.47
CA ALA A 45 4.99 12.98 1.71
C ALA A 45 3.57 13.55 1.55
N LEU A 46 3.40 14.68 0.84
CA LEU A 46 2.09 15.25 0.53
C LEU A 46 1.26 14.30 -0.34
N ALA A 47 1.84 13.75 -1.40
CA ALA A 47 1.17 12.73 -2.22
C ALA A 47 0.78 11.50 -1.38
N SER A 48 1.65 11.07 -0.46
CA SER A 48 1.42 9.90 0.39
C SER A 48 0.17 10.04 1.28
N VAL A 49 -0.20 11.25 1.70
CA VAL A 49 -1.43 11.48 2.48
C VAL A 49 -2.67 11.04 1.69
N PHE A 50 -2.73 11.40 0.42
CA PHE A 50 -3.82 10.97 -0.47
C PHE A 50 -3.76 9.45 -0.72
N PHE A 51 -2.56 8.90 -0.92
CA PHE A 51 -2.37 7.47 -1.15
C PHE A 51 -2.75 6.62 0.05
N ALA A 52 -2.51 7.10 1.27
CA ALA A 52 -2.93 6.42 2.49
C ALA A 52 -4.45 6.25 2.53
N PHE A 53 -5.21 7.23 2.04
CA PHE A 53 -6.66 7.13 1.92
C PHE A 53 -7.08 6.13 0.81
N MET A 54 -6.42 6.15 -0.35
CA MET A 54 -6.67 5.19 -1.43
C MET A 54 -6.37 3.74 -1.01
N GLN A 55 -5.32 3.52 -0.23
CA GLN A 55 -4.92 2.19 0.26
C GLN A 55 -6.01 1.50 1.10
N VAL A 56 -6.86 2.26 1.80
CA VAL A 56 -8.00 1.68 2.54
C VAL A 56 -8.96 0.94 1.61
N PHE A 57 -9.10 1.38 0.37
CA PHE A 57 -9.94 0.71 -0.63
C PHE A 57 -9.27 -0.50 -1.27
N LEU A 58 -7.93 -0.56 -1.28
CA LEU A 58 -7.18 -1.70 -1.80
C LEU A 58 -7.09 -2.85 -0.78
N ASP A 59 -6.95 -2.52 0.50
CA ASP A 59 -6.87 -3.52 1.56
C ASP A 59 -8.27 -3.99 2.01
N GLN A 60 -8.93 -4.75 1.14
CA GLN A 60 -10.28 -5.28 1.40
C GLN A 60 -10.29 -6.58 2.20
N GLY A 61 -9.12 -7.08 2.63
CA GLY A 61 -9.03 -8.32 3.39
C GLY A 61 -9.23 -9.60 2.58
N PHE A 62 -9.28 -9.55 1.23
CA PHE A 62 -9.35 -10.76 0.39
C PHE A 62 -8.25 -11.76 0.70
N GLY A 63 -7.01 -11.29 0.89
CA GLY A 63 -5.89 -12.16 1.26
C GLY A 63 -6.14 -12.87 2.60
N GLN A 64 -6.67 -12.16 3.59
CA GLN A 64 -6.99 -12.74 4.90
C GLN A 64 -8.13 -13.74 4.81
N ALA A 65 -9.16 -13.45 4.01
CA ALA A 65 -10.29 -14.33 3.77
C ALA A 65 -9.86 -15.63 3.07
N LEU A 66 -8.99 -15.53 2.07
CA LEU A 66 -8.42 -16.69 1.37
C LEU A 66 -7.58 -17.56 2.30
N VAL A 67 -6.74 -16.96 3.15
CA VAL A 67 -5.90 -17.69 4.12
C VAL A 67 -6.75 -18.44 5.16
N GLN A 68 -7.87 -17.87 5.59
CA GLN A 68 -8.77 -18.48 6.57
C GLN A 68 -9.69 -19.56 5.98
N ARG A 69 -9.76 -19.66 4.64
CA ARG A 69 -10.69 -20.56 3.97
C ARG A 69 -10.19 -22.00 4.00
N GLN A 70 -11.00 -22.90 4.57
CA GLN A 70 -10.64 -24.33 4.67
C GLN A 70 -10.69 -25.05 3.32
N ASN A 71 -11.72 -24.77 2.52
CA ASN A 71 -11.90 -25.34 1.18
C ASN A 71 -11.62 -24.25 0.14
N LEU A 72 -10.39 -24.25 -0.37
CA LEU A 72 -9.92 -23.32 -1.39
C LEU A 72 -10.12 -23.96 -2.76
N GLU A 73 -10.75 -23.21 -3.67
CA GLU A 73 -10.99 -23.62 -5.06
C GLU A 73 -10.30 -22.59 -5.97
N PRO A 74 -9.82 -22.96 -7.15
CA PRO A 74 -9.15 -22.05 -8.08
C PRO A 74 -9.96 -20.77 -8.37
N GLU A 75 -11.27 -20.91 -8.50
CA GLU A 75 -12.20 -19.82 -8.79
C GLU A 75 -12.17 -18.72 -7.72
N HIS A 76 -11.88 -19.07 -6.46
CA HIS A 76 -11.74 -18.10 -5.38
C HIS A 76 -10.49 -17.23 -5.52
N LEU A 77 -9.39 -17.83 -5.98
CA LEU A 77 -8.14 -17.11 -6.25
C LEU A 77 -8.30 -16.20 -7.47
N ASP A 78 -8.90 -16.71 -8.54
CA ASP A 78 -9.15 -15.95 -9.76
C ASP A 78 -10.08 -14.77 -9.47
N THR A 79 -11.17 -14.99 -8.73
CA THR A 79 -12.10 -13.91 -8.36
C THR A 79 -11.40 -12.83 -7.54
N ALA A 80 -10.60 -13.22 -6.55
CA ALA A 80 -9.87 -12.25 -5.72
C ALA A 80 -8.83 -11.48 -6.54
N PHE A 81 -8.13 -12.15 -7.46
CA PHE A 81 -7.16 -11.52 -8.35
C PHE A 81 -7.83 -10.49 -9.27
N TRP A 82 -8.85 -10.89 -10.01
CA TRP A 82 -9.53 -10.01 -10.96
C TRP A 82 -10.27 -8.85 -10.28
N THR A 83 -10.81 -9.09 -9.08
CA THR A 83 -11.43 -8.02 -8.28
C THR A 83 -10.38 -7.00 -7.85
N ASN A 84 -9.26 -7.44 -7.26
CA ASN A 84 -8.19 -6.52 -6.86
C ASN A 84 -7.61 -5.75 -8.05
N LEU A 85 -7.37 -6.43 -9.17
CA LEU A 85 -6.87 -5.78 -10.39
C LEU A 85 -7.85 -4.74 -10.93
N GLY A 86 -9.14 -5.07 -10.98
CA GLY A 86 -10.18 -4.13 -11.42
C GLY A 86 -10.27 -2.90 -10.51
N ILE A 87 -10.17 -3.09 -9.20
CA ILE A 87 -10.20 -2.00 -8.22
C ILE A 87 -8.93 -1.15 -8.31
N GLY A 88 -7.75 -1.77 -8.45
CA GLY A 88 -6.49 -1.06 -8.69
C GLY A 88 -6.59 -0.16 -9.91
N ILE A 89 -7.00 -0.71 -11.07
CA ILE A 89 -7.20 0.06 -12.30
C ILE A 89 -8.21 1.21 -12.10
N LEU A 90 -9.34 0.95 -11.44
CA LEU A 90 -10.35 1.97 -11.19
C LEU A 90 -9.78 3.12 -10.34
N LEU A 91 -9.10 2.79 -9.24
CA LEU A 91 -8.48 3.78 -8.35
C LEU A 91 -7.36 4.54 -9.04
N SER A 92 -6.57 3.88 -9.90
CA SER A 92 -5.55 4.52 -10.72
C SER A 92 -6.17 5.57 -11.63
N LEU A 93 -7.23 5.22 -12.37
CA LEU A 93 -7.91 6.14 -13.28
C LEU A 93 -8.53 7.33 -12.53
N VAL A 94 -9.22 7.07 -11.43
CA VAL A 94 -9.81 8.12 -10.58
C VAL A 94 -8.72 9.07 -10.08
N THR A 95 -7.60 8.53 -9.62
CA THR A 95 -6.48 9.33 -9.10
C THR A 95 -5.78 10.14 -10.19
N ILE A 96 -5.62 9.59 -11.40
CA ILE A 96 -5.03 10.30 -12.53
C ILE A 96 -5.86 11.53 -12.92
N VAL A 97 -7.19 11.37 -12.94
CA VAL A 97 -8.12 12.47 -13.23
C VAL A 97 -8.12 13.48 -12.07
N ALA A 98 -8.08 13.00 -10.82
CA ALA A 98 -8.05 13.85 -9.63
C ALA A 98 -6.73 14.60 -9.41
N ALA A 99 -5.64 14.21 -10.09
CA ALA A 99 -4.28 14.68 -9.82
C ALA A 99 -4.13 16.21 -9.93
N ASP A 100 -4.79 16.83 -10.92
CA ASP A 100 -4.73 18.29 -11.10
C ASP A 100 -5.42 19.01 -9.92
N GLN A 101 -6.59 18.54 -9.48
CA GLN A 101 -7.29 19.12 -8.33
C GLN A 101 -6.50 18.94 -7.03
N ILE A 102 -5.85 17.78 -6.86
CA ILE A 102 -4.98 17.53 -5.69
C ILE A 102 -3.82 18.53 -5.69
N ALA A 103 -3.15 18.74 -6.83
CA ALA A 103 -2.05 19.68 -6.94
C ALA A 103 -2.47 21.13 -6.65
N GLU A 104 -3.69 21.52 -7.07
CA GLU A 104 -4.27 22.83 -6.76
C GLU A 104 -4.53 23.03 -5.26
N ILE A 105 -5.09 22.02 -4.57
CA ILE A 105 -5.34 22.07 -3.12
C ILE A 105 -4.05 22.33 -2.34
N PHE A 106 -2.96 21.66 -2.74
CA PHE A 106 -1.65 21.80 -2.11
C PHE A 106 -0.81 22.95 -2.69
N LYS A 107 -1.31 23.65 -3.72
CA LYS A 107 -0.62 24.75 -4.42
C LYS A 107 0.76 24.36 -4.96
N GLU A 108 0.90 23.14 -5.44
CA GLU A 108 2.18 22.59 -5.86
C GLU A 108 2.05 21.78 -7.17
N PRO A 109 2.31 22.41 -8.33
CA PRO A 109 2.10 21.79 -9.65
C PRO A 109 2.91 20.51 -9.89
N ARG A 110 4.06 20.36 -9.22
CA ARG A 110 4.89 19.14 -9.35
C ARG A 110 4.17 17.90 -8.83
N LEU A 111 3.17 18.05 -7.97
CA LEU A 111 2.37 16.93 -7.46
C LEU A 111 1.59 16.22 -8.55
N VAL A 112 1.21 16.87 -9.65
CA VAL A 112 0.44 16.22 -10.73
C VAL A 112 1.17 14.99 -11.26
N ALA A 113 2.46 15.16 -11.60
CA ALA A 113 3.26 14.07 -12.13
C ALA A 113 3.49 12.97 -11.07
N ILE A 114 3.76 13.37 -9.83
CA ILE A 114 4.01 12.44 -8.73
C ILE A 114 2.76 11.60 -8.43
N VAL A 115 1.60 12.24 -8.27
CA VAL A 115 0.32 11.56 -7.97
C VAL A 115 -0.06 10.60 -9.10
N ARG A 116 0.05 11.01 -10.37
CA ARG A 116 -0.23 10.15 -11.53
C ARG A 116 0.72 8.95 -11.63
N LEU A 117 2.01 9.13 -11.34
CA LEU A 117 2.97 8.03 -11.37
C LEU A 117 2.77 7.09 -10.19
N MET A 118 2.56 7.65 -8.99
CA MET A 118 2.31 6.85 -7.80
C MET A 118 1.05 6.00 -7.98
N SER A 119 0.03 6.46 -8.71
CA SER A 119 -1.25 5.74 -8.84
C SER A 119 -1.13 4.43 -9.61
N LEU A 120 0.00 4.20 -10.28
CA LEU A 120 0.31 2.93 -10.92
C LEU A 120 0.75 1.84 -9.91
N ASN A 121 0.95 2.19 -8.63
CA ASN A 121 1.27 1.24 -7.56
C ASN A 121 0.03 0.62 -6.90
N PHE A 122 -1.17 1.04 -7.31
CA PHE A 122 -2.42 0.47 -6.80
C PHE A 122 -2.68 -0.94 -7.30
#